data_AF-A0A0V0GQM1-F1
#
_entry.id   AF-A0A0V0GQM1-F1
#
_cell.length_a   1.000
_cell.length_b   1.000
_cell.length_c   1.000
_cell.angle_alpha   90.00
_cell.angle_beta   90.00
_cell.angle_gamma   90.00
#
_symmetry.space_group_name_H-M   'P 1'
#
loop_
_entity.id
_entity.type
_entity.pdbx_description
1 polymer ?
#
loop_
_entity_poly.entity_id
_entity_poly.type
_entity_poly.pdbx_seq_one_letter_code
_entity_poly.pdbx_strand_id
1 'polypeptide(L)' 'MESSSSVITPEDVMGTLMNDGTIDSMRLKIITQLKANEELKNTTIKMVEQSRVLNTPGAEKQTKRELFD' A
#
# COMPACT_ATOMS: atom_id res chain seq x y z
N MET A 1 -6.20 -4.64 -48.48
CA MET A 1 -6.80 -5.00 -47.19
C MET A 1 -6.58 -3.80 -46.29
N GLU A 2 -7.60 -2.94 -46.15
CA GLU A 2 -7.54 -1.85 -45.19
C GLU A 2 -7.61 -2.45 -43.80
N SER A 3 -6.53 -2.27 -43.03
CA SER A 3 -6.52 -2.59 -41.60
C SER A 3 -7.52 -1.66 -40.92
N SER A 4 -8.74 -2.14 -40.70
CA SER A 4 -9.73 -1.45 -39.89
C SER A 4 -9.10 -1.20 -38.53
N SER A 5 -8.69 0.04 -38.23
CA SER A 5 -8.19 0.40 -36.91
C SER A 5 -9.37 0.31 -35.95
N SER A 6 -9.52 -0.85 -35.31
CA SER A 6 -10.45 -1.02 -34.20
C SER A 6 -10.13 0.04 -33.16
N VAL A 7 -11.15 0.77 -32.71
CA VAL A 7 -10.99 1.77 -31.66
C VAL A 7 -10.40 1.07 -30.45
N ILE A 8 -9.21 1.52 -30.01
CA ILE A 8 -8.57 0.98 -28.81
C ILE A 8 -9.41 1.39 -27.61
N THR A 9 -9.86 0.41 -26.84
CA THR A 9 -10.62 0.64 -25.62
C THR A 9 -9.69 0.74 -24.41
N PRO A 10 -10.12 1.41 -23.31
CA PRO A 10 -9.39 1.39 -22.05
C PRO A 10 -9.10 -0.04 -21.55
N GLU A 11 -10.00 -0.98 -21.80
CA GLU A 11 -9.84 -2.39 -21.45
C GLU A 11 -8.70 -3.06 -22.23
N ASP A 12 -8.55 -2.76 -23.53
CA ASP A 12 -7.44 -3.25 -24.36
C ASP A 12 -6.09 -2.76 -23.85
N VAL A 13 -6.04 -1.48 -23.46
CA VAL A 13 -4.85 -0.87 -22.86
C VAL A 13 -4.54 -1.54 -21.53
N MET A 14 -5.54 -1.71 -20.66
CA MET A 14 -5.36 -2.34 -19.35
C MET A 14 -4.90 -3.79 -19.48
N GLY A 15 -5.50 -4.56 -20.38
CA GLY A 15 -5.09 -5.93 -20.67
C GLY A 15 -3.63 -6.01 -21.12
N THR A 16 -3.21 -5.11 -22.00
CA THR A 16 -1.80 -5.04 -22.44
C THR A 16 -0.84 -4.76 -21.28
N LEU A 17 -1.13 -3.74 -20.47
CA LEU A 17 -0.27 -3.33 -19.34
C LEU A 17 -0.21 -4.37 -18.21
N MET A 18 -1.26 -5.16 -18.04
CA MET A 18 -1.27 -6.28 -17.10
C MET A 18 -0.42 -7.44 -17.62
N ASN A 19 -0.45 -7.70 -18.93
CA ASN A 19 0.23 -8.83 -19.54
C ASN A 19 1.73 -8.59 -19.78
N ASP A 20 2.15 -7.34 -19.98
CA ASP A 20 3.56 -6.99 -20.22
C ASP A 20 4.37 -6.74 -18.92
N GLY A 21 3.73 -6.86 -17.76
CA GLY A 21 4.36 -6.69 -16.45
C GLY A 21 4.55 -5.22 -16.02
N THR A 22 4.01 -4.25 -16.76
CA THR A 22 4.09 -2.82 -16.41
C THR A 22 3.36 -2.52 -15.11
N ILE A 23 2.17 -3.10 -14.90
CA ILE A 23 1.40 -2.91 -13.66
C ILE A 23 2.15 -3.46 -12.44
N ASP A 24 2.78 -4.63 -12.58
CA ASP A 24 3.57 -5.21 -11.48
C ASP A 24 4.82 -4.40 -11.19
N SER A 25 5.49 -3.90 -12.23
CA SER A 25 6.63 -2.98 -12.09
C SER A 25 6.23 -1.68 -11.38
N MET A 26 5.06 -1.14 -11.70
CA MET A 26 4.51 0.05 -11.05
C MET A 26 4.18 -0.23 -9.59
N ARG A 27 3.53 -1.37 -9.29
CA ARG A 27 3.24 -1.81 -7.92
C ARG A 27 4.52 -1.95 -7.09
N LEU A 28 5.56 -2.56 -7.66
CA LEU A 28 6.85 -2.72 -6.99
C LEU A 28 7.50 -1.37 -6.68
N LYS A 29 7.47 -0.42 -7.63
CA LYS A 29 7.99 0.95 -7.42
C LYS A 29 7.26 1.66 -6.29
N ILE A 30 5.92 1.60 -6.27
CA ILE A 30 5.09 2.20 -5.21
C ILE A 30 5.44 1.58 -3.84
N ILE A 31 5.47 0.25 -3.75
CA ILE A 31 5.82 -0.46 -2.50
C ILE A 31 7.21 -0.06 -2.02
N THR A 32 8.18 0.02 -2.94
CA THR A 32 9.56 0.38 -2.60
C THR A 32 9.64 1.81 -2.06
N GLN A 33 8.99 2.76 -2.73
CA GLN A 33 8.95 4.15 -2.28
C GLN A 33 8.23 4.30 -0.93
N LEU A 34 7.11 3.59 -0.71
CA LEU A 34 6.40 3.61 0.57
C LEU A 34 7.26 3.03 1.70
N LYS A 35 7.95 1.91 1.47
CA LYS A 35 8.86 1.30 2.46
C LYS A 35 10.06 2.19 2.80
N ALA A 36 10.55 2.95 1.82
CA ALA A 36 11.66 3.88 1.99
C ALA A 36 11.23 5.24 2.56
N ASN A 37 9.92 5.50 2.68
CA ASN A 37 9.42 6.77 3.20
C ASN A 37 9.53 6.81 4.74
N GLU A 38 10.70 7.25 5.20
CA GLU A 38 11.01 7.41 6.62
C GLU A 38 10.09 8.41 7.32
N GLU A 39 9.65 9.47 6.65
CA GLU A 39 8.73 10.46 7.24
C GLU A 39 7.37 9.84 7.55
N LEU A 40 6.81 9.10 6.60
CA LEU A 40 5.54 8.38 6.79
C LEU A 40 5.68 7.36 7.92
N LYS A 41 6.75 6.56 7.90
CA LYS A 41 7.05 5.58 8.96
C LYS A 41 7.12 6.24 10.34
N ASN A 42 7.90 7.31 10.46
CA ASN A 42 8.10 8.01 11.73
C ASN A 42 6.81 8.68 12.22
N THR A 43 6.01 9.24 11.31
CA THR A 43 4.69 9.81 11.64
C THR A 43 3.74 8.74 12.15
N THR A 44 3.65 7.60 11.47
CA THR A 44 2.82 6.47 11.92
C THR A 44 3.28 5.93 13.29
N ILE A 45 4.58 5.79 13.51
CA ILE A 45 5.12 5.38 14.82
C ILE A 45 4.70 6.37 15.90
N LYS A 46 4.89 7.67 15.70
CA LYS A 46 4.49 8.70 16.67
C LYS A 46 3.00 8.66 16.99
N MET A 47 2.14 8.44 15.99
CA MET A 47 0.70 8.30 16.21
C MET A 47 0.37 7.08 17.08
N VAL A 48 1.07 5.96 16.87
CA VAL A 48 0.92 4.75 17.69
C VAL A 48 1.43 4.99 19.11
N GLU A 49 2.58 5.63 19.28
CA GLU A 49 3.15 5.99 20.59
C GLU A 49 2.23 6.92 21.39
N GLN A 50 1.46 7.78 20.72
CA GLN A 50 0.47 8.66 21.34
C GLN A 50 -0.87 7.95 21.64
N SER A 51 -1.01 6.67 21.33
CA SER A 51 -2.24 5.91 21.56
C SER A 51 -2.63 5.89 23.03
N ARG A 52 -3.89 6.26 23.34
CA ARG A 52 -4.43 6.19 24.71
C ARG A 52 -4.38 4.78 25.30
N VAL A 53 -4.65 3.77 24.49
CA VAL A 53 -4.64 2.36 24.90
C VAL A 53 -3.23 1.93 25.32
N LEU A 54 -2.22 2.24 24.49
CA LEU A 54 -0.83 1.89 24.79
C LEU A 54 -0.24 2.69 25.96
N ASN A 55 -0.78 3.88 26.24
CA ASN A 55 -0.36 4.72 27.36
C ASN A 55 -1.14 4.45 28.66
N THR A 56 -2.00 3.42 28.70
CA THR A 56 -2.70 3.02 29.93
C THR A 56 -1.74 2.25 30.85
N PRO A 57 -1.71 2.50 32.18
CA PRO A 57 -0.83 1.76 33.09
C PRO A 57 -1.05 0.25 33.00
N GLY A 58 0.03 -0.52 32.83
CA GLY A 58 -0.03 -1.97 32.71
C GLY A 58 -0.21 -2.49 31.28
N ALA A 59 -0.38 -1.61 30.28
CA ALA A 59 -0.47 -1.98 28.86
C ALA A 59 0.78 -2.75 28.38
N GLU A 60 1.95 -2.49 28.98
CA GLU A 60 3.20 -3.19 28.68
C GLU A 60 3.18 -4.68 29.04
N LYS A 61 2.21 -5.11 29.86
CA LYS A 61 2.02 -6.51 30.29
C LYS A 61 0.88 -7.20 29.54
N GLN A 62 0.14 -6.47 28.71
CA GLN A 62 -1.00 -6.99 27.96
C GLN A 62 -0.54 -7.51 26.60
N THR A 63 -1.13 -8.60 26.15
CA THR A 63 -0.98 -9.09 24.79
C THR A 63 -1.65 -8.14 23.80
N LYS A 64 -1.25 -8.21 22.53
CA LYS A 64 -1.91 -7.44 21.47
C LYS A 64 -3.42 -7.62 21.51
N ARG A 65 -3.90 -8.85 21.66
CA ARG A 65 -5.34 -9.15 21.69
C ARG A 65 -6.06 -8.43 22.85
N GLU A 66 -5.50 -8.50 24.05
CA GLU A 66 -6.06 -7.82 25.23
C GLU A 66 -6.05 -6.29 25.11
N LEU A 67 -5.20 -5.70 24.26
CA LEU A 67 -5.21 -4.27 23.95
C LEU A 67 -6.28 -3.88 22.92
N PHE A 68 -6.82 -4.84 22.15
CA PHE A 68 -7.81 -4.59 21.10
C PHE A 68 -9.24 -5.09 21.45
N ASP A 69 -9.36 -6.01 22.42
CA ASP A 69 -10.64 -6.45 23.00
C ASP A 69 -11.23 -5.37 23.93
#